data_AF-A0A843FXT4-F1
#
_entry.id   AF-A0A843FXT4-F1
#
_cell.length_a   1.000
_cell.length_b   1.000
_cell.length_c   1.000
_cell.angle_alpha   90.00
_cell.angle_beta   90.00
_cell.angle_gamma   90.00
#
_symmetry.space_group_name_H-M   'P 1'
#
loop_
_entity.id
_entity.type
_entity.pdbx_description
1 polymer ?
#
loop_
_entity_poly.entity_id
_entity_poly.type
_entity_poly.pdbx_seq_one_letter_code
_entity_poly.pdbx_strand_id
1 'polypeptide(L)'
;MDGDTRSVECYIPHAQSRIRLDKFSSKDEMCVYCACGRIVALDRAEMSLKIALKKDLECTACRNRRISEEIDYLNNLYDGTIKEEF
;
A
#
# COMPACT_ATOMS: atom_id res chain seq x y z
N MET A 1 -10.72 -5.00 -29.64
CA MET A 1 -10.46 -3.71 -28.97
C MET A 1 -9.25 -3.94 -28.08
N ASP A 2 -8.08 -3.76 -28.66
CA ASP A 2 -6.79 -3.92 -28.00
C ASP A 2 -6.66 -2.87 -26.90
N GLY A 3 -6.57 -3.32 -25.66
CA GLY A 3 -6.32 -2.46 -24.51
C GLY A 3 -4.95 -1.81 -24.68
N ASP A 4 -4.92 -0.48 -24.63
CA ASP A 4 -3.76 0.38 -24.83
C ASP A 4 -2.76 0.18 -23.68
N THR A 5 -2.03 -0.94 -23.68
CA THR A 5 -1.00 -1.25 -22.67
C THR A 5 0.17 -0.30 -22.83
N ARG A 6 0.53 0.39 -21.75
CA ARG A 6 1.64 1.34 -21.70
C ARG A 6 2.66 0.97 -20.63
N SER A 7 3.87 1.52 -20.79
CA SER A 7 4.86 1.52 -19.73
C SER A 7 4.50 2.54 -18.64
N VAL A 8 4.46 2.12 -17.37
CA VAL A 8 4.25 3.00 -16.20
C VAL A 8 5.40 2.89 -15.23
N GLU A 9 5.73 3.99 -14.55
CA GLU A 9 6.68 3.98 -13.43
C GLU A 9 5.96 3.67 -12.13
N CYS A 10 6.30 2.55 -11.51
CA CYS A 10 5.82 2.17 -10.19
C CYS A 10 6.74 2.67 -9.11
N TYR A 11 6.15 3.25 -8.08
CA TYR A 11 6.88 3.71 -6.91
C TYR A 11 7.16 2.56 -5.95
N ILE A 12 8.40 2.47 -5.46
CA ILE A 12 8.79 1.57 -4.36
C ILE A 12 8.92 2.39 -3.08
N PRO A 13 7.97 2.29 -2.14
CA PRO A 13 7.93 3.14 -0.94
C PRO A 13 9.20 3.03 -0.08
N HIS A 14 9.71 1.82 0.10
CA HIS A 14 10.84 1.55 0.99
C HIS A 14 12.21 1.78 0.36
N ALA A 15 12.29 1.98 -0.95
CA ALA A 15 13.56 2.14 -1.67
C ALA A 15 13.74 3.53 -2.28
N GLN A 16 12.74 4.43 -2.15
CA GLN A 16 12.69 5.72 -2.86
C GLN A 16 13.00 5.60 -4.37
N SER A 17 12.72 4.43 -4.94
CA SER A 17 13.12 4.03 -6.29
C SER A 17 11.89 3.83 -7.16
N ARG A 18 12.08 3.78 -8.49
CA ARG A 18 11.01 3.53 -9.45
C ARG A 18 11.34 2.34 -10.34
N ILE A 19 10.34 1.51 -10.63
CA ILE A 19 10.43 0.39 -11.57
C ILE A 19 9.51 0.66 -12.75
N ARG A 20 9.95 0.36 -13.97
CA ARG A 20 9.09 0.44 -15.15
C ARG A 20 8.34 -0.88 -15.37
N LEU A 21 7.02 -0.81 -15.55
CA LEU A 21 6.16 -1.93 -15.95
C LEU A 21 5.62 -1.69 -17.36
N ASP A 22 5.89 -2.58 -18.31
CA ASP A 22 5.57 -2.36 -19.74
C ASP A 22 4.16 -2.80 -20.17
N LYS A 23 3.35 -3.36 -19.26
CA LYS A 23 1.99 -3.86 -19.56
C LYS A 23 0.98 -3.44 -18.49
N PHE A 24 0.71 -2.14 -18.42
CA PHE A 24 -0.27 -1.59 -17.50
C PHE A 24 -1.46 -0.96 -18.25
N SER A 25 -2.68 -1.29 -17.81
CA SER A 25 -3.89 -1.15 -18.62
C SER A 25 -4.65 0.17 -18.41
N SER A 26 -4.30 1.00 -17.42
CA SER A 26 -5.09 2.19 -17.07
C SER A 26 -4.29 3.48 -17.17
N LYS A 27 -4.92 4.50 -17.77
CA LYS A 27 -4.32 5.81 -18.05
C LYS A 27 -4.23 6.73 -16.82
N ASP A 28 -5.10 6.51 -15.83
CA ASP A 28 -5.20 7.37 -14.64
C ASP A 28 -4.71 6.70 -13.36
N GLU A 29 -4.36 5.42 -13.43
CA GLU A 29 -3.80 4.69 -12.29
C GLU A 29 -2.28 4.81 -12.25
N MET A 30 -1.77 5.07 -11.04
CA MET A 30 -0.37 4.95 -10.67
C MET A 30 -0.15 3.59 -10.01
N CYS A 31 0.98 2.96 -10.25
CA CYS A 31 1.29 1.69 -9.60
C CYS A 31 2.27 1.86 -8.43
N VAL A 32 2.08 1.06 -7.39
CA VAL A 32 2.97 0.97 -6.24
C VAL A 32 3.42 -0.47 -6.07
N TYR A 33 4.70 -0.64 -5.78
CA TYR A 33 5.27 -1.93 -5.38
C TYR A 33 5.18 -2.07 -3.85
N CYS A 34 4.25 -2.91 -3.39
CA CYS A 34 4.13 -3.21 -1.97
C CYS A 34 5.30 -4.09 -1.51
N ALA A 35 5.74 -3.95 -0.25
CA ALA A 35 6.81 -4.77 0.33
C ALA A 35 6.58 -6.29 0.24
N CYS A 36 5.32 -6.74 0.19
CA CYS A 36 4.98 -8.14 0.00
C CYS A 36 5.18 -8.67 -1.43
N GLY A 37 5.64 -7.83 -2.36
CA GLY A 37 5.90 -8.19 -3.76
C GLY A 37 4.73 -7.98 -4.71
N ARG A 38 3.58 -7.48 -4.23
CA ARG A 38 2.42 -7.18 -5.07
C ARG A 38 2.51 -5.79 -5.67
N ILE A 39 2.17 -5.68 -6.94
CA ILE A 39 1.92 -4.41 -7.61
C ILE A 39 0.45 -4.05 -7.39
N VAL A 40 0.19 -2.83 -6.93
CA VAL A 40 -1.18 -2.29 -6.82
C VAL A 40 -1.35 -1.04 -7.64
N ALA A 41 -2.45 -0.99 -8.37
CA ALA A 41 -2.93 0.21 -9.01
C ALA A 41 -3.65 1.07 -7.96
N LEU A 42 -3.24 2.32 -7.84
CA LEU A 42 -3.90 3.34 -7.04
C LEU A 42 -4.27 4.50 -7.94
N ASP A 43 -5.41 5.11 -7.66
CA ASP A 43 -5.74 6.39 -8.28
C ASP A 43 -4.67 7.45 -7.94
N ARG A 44 -4.40 8.35 -8.88
CA ARG A 44 -3.38 9.39 -8.72
C ARG A 44 -3.67 10.35 -7.57
N ALA A 45 -4.94 10.72 -7.37
CA ALA A 45 -5.34 11.58 -6.26
C ALA A 45 -5.24 10.83 -4.93
N GLU A 46 -5.64 9.56 -4.89
CA GLU A 46 -5.46 8.71 -3.71
C GLU A 46 -3.99 8.58 -3.30
N MET A 47 -3.09 8.33 -4.27
CA MET A 47 -1.66 8.23 -4.02
C MET A 47 -1.07 9.54 -3.50
N SER A 48 -1.42 10.66 -4.15
CA SER A 48 -0.95 12.00 -3.76
C SER A 48 -1.40 12.34 -2.34
N LEU A 49 -2.65 12.02 -1.99
CA LEU A 49 -3.18 12.22 -0.64
C LEU A 49 -2.46 11.35 0.40
N LYS A 50 -2.23 10.07 0.12
CA LYS A 50 -1.51 9.17 1.04
C LYS A 50 -0.07 9.66 1.29
N ILE A 51 0.63 10.09 0.23
CA ILE A 51 1.97 10.67 0.36
C ILE A 51 1.94 11.96 1.20
N ALA A 52 0.99 12.87 0.93
CA ALA A 52 0.85 14.11 1.68
C ALA A 52 0.56 13.87 3.17
N LEU A 53 -0.22 12.84 3.49
CA LEU A 53 -0.52 12.40 4.85
C LEU A 53 0.60 11.55 5.49
N LYS A 54 1.73 11.35 4.79
CA LYS A 54 2.84 10.48 5.21
C LYS A 54 2.36 9.06 5.57
N LYS A 55 1.33 8.57 4.88
CA LYS A 55 0.82 7.21 5.03
C LYS A 55 1.59 6.26 4.13
N ASP A 56 1.76 5.03 4.61
CA ASP A 56 2.36 3.97 3.80
C ASP A 56 1.52 3.67 2.56
N LEU A 57 2.21 3.47 1.45
CA LEU A 57 1.62 3.01 0.20
C LEU A 57 1.77 1.49 0.14
N GLU A 58 0.69 0.78 0.44
CA GLU A 58 0.68 -0.67 0.56
C GLU A 58 -0.55 -1.27 -0.13
N CYS A 59 -0.47 -2.57 -0.47
CA CYS A 59 -1.61 -3.28 -1.00
C CYS A 59 -2.68 -3.48 0.07
N THR A 60 -3.94 -3.65 -0.35
CA THR A 60 -5.07 -3.87 0.57
C THR A 60 -4.84 -5.03 1.53
N ALA A 61 -4.14 -6.09 1.12
CA ALA A 61 -3.84 -7.22 2.00
C ALA A 61 -2.87 -6.85 3.13
N CYS A 62 -1.77 -6.16 2.81
CA CYS A 62 -0.82 -5.67 3.83
C CYS A 62 -1.47 -4.62 4.73
N ARG A 63 -2.23 -3.69 4.12
CA ARG A 63 -2.98 -2.69 4.85
C ARG A 63 -3.93 -3.31 5.86
N ASN A 64 -4.74 -4.25 5.41
CA ASN A 64 -5.72 -4.90 6.27
C ASN A 64 -5.03 -5.72 7.36
N ARG A 65 -3.94 -6.43 7.03
CA ARG A 65 -3.14 -7.15 8.03
C ARG A 65 -2.63 -6.22 9.12
N ARG A 66 -1.99 -5.11 8.76
CA ARG A 66 -1.47 -4.12 9.71
C ARG A 66 -2.58 -3.51 10.58
N ILE A 67 -3.70 -3.14 9.96
CA ILE A 67 -4.87 -2.62 10.68
C ILE A 67 -5.42 -3.67 11.64
N SER A 68 -5.53 -4.94 11.22
CA SER A 68 -5.97 -6.03 12.10
C SER A 68 -5.02 -6.24 13.27
N GLU A 69 -3.71 -6.28 13.05
CA GLU A 69 -2.71 -6.40 14.11
C GLU A 69 -2.80 -5.22 15.12
N GLU A 70 -3.03 -4.00 14.62
CA GLU A 70 -3.24 -2.82 15.46
C GLU A 70 -4.54 -2.88 16.27
N ILE A 71 -5.64 -3.32 15.64
CA ILE A 71 -6.93 -3.55 16.33
C ILE A 71 -6.77 -4.63 17.41
N ASP A 72 -6.12 -5.74 17.10
CA ASP A 72 -5.91 -6.83 18.05
C ASP A 72 -5.05 -6.36 19.24
N TYR A 73 -4.00 -5.57 18.98
CA TYR A 73 -3.20 -4.95 20.04
C TYR A 73 -4.05 -4.03 20.93
N LEU A 74 -4.85 -3.13 20.34
CA LEU A 74 -5.70 -2.21 21.09
C LEU A 74 -6.76 -2.97 21.90
N ASN A 75 -7.41 -3.96 21.31
CA ASN A 75 -8.37 -4.81 22.01
C ASN A 75 -7.69 -5.50 23.19
N ASN A 76 -6.51 -6.09 22.99
CA ASN A 76 -5.79 -6.74 24.08
C ASN A 76 -5.41 -5.77 25.21
N LEU A 77 -5.06 -4.52 24.87
CA LEU A 77 -4.74 -3.47 25.84
C LEU A 77 -5.97 -3.07 26.68
N TYR A 78 -7.13 -2.90 26.05
CA TYR A 78 -8.34 -2.43 26.72
C TYR A 78 -9.20 -3.54 27.35
N ASP A 79 -9.12 -4.77 26.83
CA ASP A 79 -9.79 -5.94 27.39
C ASP A 79 -8.99 -6.57 28.54
N GLY A 80 -7.82 -6.00 28.89
CA GLY A 80 -7.00 -6.41 30.03
C GLY A 80 -6.24 -7.73 29.82
N THR A 81 -6.00 -8.14 28.57
CA THR A 81 -5.25 -9.38 28.25
C THR A 81 -3.75 -9.14 28.12
N ILE A 82 -3.29 -7.90 27.92
CA ILE A 82 -1.88 -7.52 28.07
C ILE A 82 -1.60 -7.34 29.56
N LYS A 83 -0.90 -8.32 30.16
CA LYS A 83 -0.29 -8.14 31.48
C LYS A 83 0.97 -7.29 31.28
N GLU A 84 0.94 -6.04 31.71
CA GLU A 84 2.17 -5.26 31.90
C GLU A 84 2.98 -5.99 32.99
N GLU A 85 4.02 -6.72 32.58
CA GLU A 85 5.00 -7.28 33.51
C GLU A 85 5.88 -6.11 34.00
N PHE A 86 5.55 -5.60 35.20
CA PHE A 86 6.37 -4.67 35.97
C PHE A 86 7.53 -5.36 36.67
#